data_AF-A0A259FMU0-F1
#
_entry.id   AF-A0A259FMU0-F1
#
_cell.length_a   1.000
_cell.length_b   1.000
_cell.length_c   1.000
_cell.angle_alpha   90.00
_cell.angle_beta   90.00
_cell.angle_gamma   90.00
#
_symmetry.space_group_name_H-M   'P 1'
#
loop_
_entity.id
_entity.type
_entity.pdbx_description
1 polymer ?
#
loop_
_entity_poly.entity_id
_entity_poly.type
_entity_poly.pdbx_seq_one_letter_code
_entity_poly.pdbx_strand_id
1 'polypeptide(L)'
;MKHLTPVETFALLQDRPEAVFIDCRSEIEFLFVGHPLGAIHIAWQDGPDWDVNPDFLGHCRKAASVNRPVVLICRSGRRSVEAGRYLEKYNFPEVYNVLHGFEGDMDEARHRGTRNGWKFDGLPWEQT
;
A
#
# COMPACT_ATOMS: atom_id res chain seq x y z
N MET A 1 9.88 -7.00 -8.27
CA MET A 1 8.77 -6.07 -7.98
C MET A 1 9.12 -4.72 -8.57
N LYS A 2 8.14 -4.01 -9.14
CA LYS A 2 8.36 -2.65 -9.66
C LYS A 2 8.06 -1.62 -8.57
N HIS A 3 8.79 -0.52 -8.55
CA HIS A 3 8.58 0.58 -7.61
C HIS A 3 8.08 1.79 -8.38
N LEU A 4 6.95 2.34 -7.95
CA LEU A 4 6.30 3.48 -8.61
C LEU A 4 6.09 4.59 -7.59
N THR A 5 6.28 5.84 -7.99
CA THR A 5 5.85 6.99 -7.20
C THR A 5 4.33 6.99 -7.01
N PRO A 6 3.77 7.78 -6.07
CA PRO A 6 2.32 7.87 -5.93
C PRO A 6 1.62 8.31 -7.23
N VAL A 7 2.18 9.27 -7.95
CA VAL A 7 1.62 9.76 -9.23
C VAL A 7 1.64 8.68 -10.31
N GLU A 8 2.75 7.96 -10.47
CA GLU A 8 2.82 6.84 -11.42
C GLU A 8 1.89 5.70 -11.03
N THR A 9 1.73 5.45 -9.73
CA THR A 9 0.78 4.47 -9.22
C THR A 9 -0.65 4.86 -9.57
N PHE A 10 -1.02 6.12 -9.35
CA PHE A 10 -2.35 6.62 -9.68
C PHE A 10 -2.63 6.48 -11.18
N ALA A 11 -1.68 6.86 -12.05
CA ALA A 11 -1.79 6.67 -13.48
C ALA A 11 -1.99 5.19 -13.85
N LEU A 12 -1.19 4.29 -13.27
CA LEU A 12 -1.34 2.85 -13.49
C LEU A 12 -2.71 2.33 -13.06
N LEU A 13 -3.26 2.79 -11.94
CA LEU A 13 -4.58 2.38 -11.46
C LEU A 13 -5.72 2.89 -12.37
N GLN A 14 -5.53 4.01 -13.06
CA GLN A 14 -6.48 4.48 -14.07
C GLN A 14 -6.39 3.63 -15.35
N ASP A 15 -5.17 3.32 -15.79
CA ASP A 15 -4.94 2.55 -17.02
C ASP A 15 -5.27 1.06 -16.86
N ARG A 16 -5.16 0.52 -15.64
CA ARG A 16 -5.33 -0.89 -15.31
C ARG A 16 -6.35 -1.09 -14.19
N PRO A 17 -7.65 -0.92 -14.47
CA PRO A 17 -8.70 -1.03 -13.45
C PRO A 17 -8.83 -2.44 -12.85
N GLU A 18 -8.20 -3.46 -13.45
CA GLU A 18 -8.12 -4.80 -12.88
C GLU A 18 -7.11 -4.91 -11.73
N ALA A 19 -6.14 -3.99 -11.63
CA ALA A 19 -5.13 -4.00 -10.59
C ALA A 19 -5.77 -3.84 -9.21
N VAL A 20 -5.32 -4.65 -8.26
CA VAL A 20 -5.81 -4.60 -6.88
C VAL A 20 -4.91 -3.69 -6.07
N PHE A 21 -5.47 -2.57 -5.60
CA PHE A 21 -4.76 -1.64 -4.75
C PHE A 21 -4.96 -1.95 -3.28
N ILE A 22 -3.90 -2.38 -2.61
CA ILE A 22 -3.92 -2.87 -1.23
C ILE A 22 -3.18 -1.87 -0.33
N ASP A 23 -3.89 -1.34 0.65
CA ASP A 23 -3.27 -0.66 1.78
C ASP A 23 -2.89 -1.70 2.84
N CYS A 24 -1.58 -1.89 3.02
CA CYS A 24 -1.03 -2.90 3.92
C CYS A 24 -0.61 -2.35 5.29
N ARG A 25 -1.07 -1.14 5.64
CA ARG A 25 -0.90 -0.56 6.98
C ARG A 25 -1.77 -1.28 8.02
N SER A 26 -1.61 -0.92 9.30
CA SER A 26 -2.51 -1.42 10.34
C SER A 26 -3.93 -0.89 10.14
N GLU A 27 -4.92 -1.57 10.71
CA GLU A 27 -6.32 -1.10 10.69
C GLU A 27 -6.45 0.31 11.27
N ILE A 28 -5.75 0.59 12.38
CA ILE A 28 -5.76 1.93 13.01
C ILE A 28 -5.23 3.00 12.05
N GLU A 29 -4.15 2.73 11.32
CA GLU A 29 -3.63 3.67 10.33
C GLU A 29 -4.62 3.86 9.16
N PHE A 30 -5.27 2.79 8.70
CA PHE A 30 -6.23 2.85 7.60
C PHE A 30 -7.48 3.67 7.94
N LEU A 31 -8.05 3.46 9.13
CA LEU A 31 -9.27 4.12 9.59
C LEU A 31 -9.00 5.56 10.05
N PHE A 32 -8.03 5.77 10.95
CA PHE A 32 -7.90 7.05 11.63
C PHE A 32 -7.00 8.07 10.91
N VAL A 33 -6.11 7.63 10.02
CA VAL A 33 -5.27 8.55 9.22
C VAL A 33 -5.88 8.81 7.83
N GLY A 34 -6.85 7.99 7.42
CA GLY A 34 -7.38 7.92 6.07
C GLY A 34 -6.52 7.03 5.16
N HIS A 35 -6.99 6.79 3.94
CA HIS A 35 -6.38 5.87 2.96
C HIS A 35 -6.70 6.30 1.52
N PRO A 36 -5.94 5.83 0.51
CA PRO A 36 -6.24 6.12 -0.89
C PRO A 36 -7.64 5.65 -1.31
N LEU A 37 -8.33 6.45 -2.11
CA LEU A 37 -9.68 6.11 -2.55
C LEU A 37 -9.68 4.80 -3.35
N GLY A 38 -10.54 3.86 -2.97
CA GLY A 38 -10.67 2.55 -3.62
C GLY A 38 -9.59 1.52 -3.22
N ALA A 39 -8.67 1.86 -2.31
CA ALA A 39 -7.76 0.88 -1.74
C ALA A 39 -8.51 -0.08 -0.80
N ILE A 40 -8.19 -1.37 -0.89
CA ILE A 40 -8.68 -2.37 0.06
C ILE A 40 -7.68 -2.53 1.21
N HIS A 41 -8.18 -2.65 2.43
CA HIS A 41 -7.33 -2.88 3.59
C HIS A 41 -6.98 -4.37 3.73
N ILE A 42 -5.68 -4.69 3.73
CA ILE A 42 -5.15 -6.00 4.09
C ILE A 42 -3.83 -5.78 4.83
N ALA A 43 -3.89 -5.72 6.16
CA ALA A 43 -2.73 -5.43 6.99
C ALA A 43 -1.60 -6.45 6.80
N TRP A 44 -0.38 -5.95 6.51
CA TRP A 44 0.85 -6.75 6.53
C TRP A 44 1.27 -7.08 7.97
N GLN A 45 1.19 -6.08 8.83
CA GLN A 45 1.44 -6.16 10.27
C GLN A 45 0.37 -5.34 10.96
N ASP A 46 -0.13 -5.85 12.08
CA ASP A 46 -1.11 -5.14 12.90
C ASP A 46 -0.80 -5.29 14.39
N GLY A 47 -1.37 -4.39 15.19
CA GLY A 47 -1.22 -4.42 16.65
C GLY A 47 -1.98 -5.58 17.30
N PRO A 48 -1.68 -5.90 18.57
CA PRO A 48 -0.75 -5.19 19.45
C PRO A 48 0.72 -5.61 19.28
N ASP A 49 0.97 -6.81 18.77
CA ASP A 49 2.32 -7.42 18.75
C ASP A 49 3.16 -7.00 17.54
N TRP A 50 2.55 -6.42 16.50
CA TRP A 50 3.20 -5.99 15.25
C TRP A 50 3.86 -7.13 14.46
N ASP A 51 3.41 -8.36 14.70
CA ASP A 51 3.80 -9.52 13.94
C ASP A 51 3.24 -9.47 12.52
N VAL A 52 3.90 -10.19 11.61
CA VAL A 52 3.40 -10.40 10.25
C VAL A 52 2.09 -11.17 10.33
N ASN A 53 1.06 -10.61 9.69
CA ASN A 53 -0.26 -11.24 9.63
C ASN A 53 -0.17 -12.60 8.89
N PRO A 54 -0.45 -13.73 9.56
CA PRO A 54 -0.36 -15.05 8.95
C PRO A 54 -1.36 -15.24 7.80
N ASP A 55 -2.47 -14.50 7.80
CA ASP A 55 -3.52 -14.57 6.80
C ASP A 55 -3.28 -13.64 5.60
N PHE A 56 -2.23 -12.80 5.63
CA PHE A 56 -1.93 -11.82 4.59
C PHE A 56 -1.91 -12.44 3.19
N LEU A 57 -1.22 -13.57 3.03
CA LEU A 57 -1.14 -14.27 1.74
C LEU A 57 -2.52 -14.69 1.23
N GLY A 58 -3.32 -15.28 2.10
CA GLY A 58 -4.66 -15.79 1.77
C GLY A 58 -5.60 -14.67 1.35
N HIS A 59 -5.59 -13.58 2.11
CA HIS A 59 -6.37 -12.38 1.80
C HIS A 59 -5.93 -11.72 0.50
N CYS A 60 -4.62 -11.56 0.26
CA CYS A 60 -4.12 -11.04 -1.01
C CYS A 60 -4.50 -11.94 -2.19
N ARG A 61 -4.51 -13.27 -2.04
CA ARG A 61 -4.92 -14.18 -3.13
C ARG A 61 -6.41 -14.07 -3.43
N LYS A 62 -7.23 -14.01 -2.38
CA LYS A 62 -8.68 -13.81 -2.50
C LYS A 62 -8.97 -12.49 -3.20
N ALA A 63 -8.30 -11.43 -2.78
CA ALA A 63 -8.40 -10.13 -3.42
C ALA A 63 -7.92 -10.18 -4.86
N ALA A 64 -6.69 -10.63 -5.15
CA ALA A 64 -6.13 -10.61 -6.51
C ALA A 64 -6.82 -11.58 -7.49
N SER A 65 -7.56 -12.60 -7.04
CA SER A 65 -8.20 -13.59 -7.92
C SER A 65 -7.22 -14.16 -8.95
N VAL A 66 -6.26 -14.95 -8.47
CA VAL A 66 -5.21 -15.75 -9.16
C VAL A 66 -4.29 -15.02 -10.14
N ASN A 67 -4.69 -13.96 -10.84
CA ASN A 67 -3.92 -13.38 -11.96
C ASN A 67 -3.96 -11.85 -12.07
N ARG A 68 -4.51 -11.12 -11.10
CA ARG A 68 -4.52 -9.65 -11.18
C ARG A 68 -3.24 -9.05 -10.59
N PRO A 69 -2.74 -7.94 -11.14
CA PRO A 69 -1.63 -7.21 -10.54
C PRO A 69 -1.99 -6.72 -9.15
N VAL A 70 -1.01 -6.71 -8.26
CA VAL A 70 -1.16 -6.20 -6.90
C VAL A 70 -0.28 -4.96 -6.72
N VAL A 71 -0.89 -3.89 -6.26
CA VAL A 71 -0.21 -2.64 -5.89
C VAL A 71 -0.30 -2.51 -4.37
N LEU A 72 0.85 -2.34 -3.71
CA LEU A 72 0.94 -2.24 -2.26
C LEU A 72 1.38 -0.84 -1.83
N ILE A 73 0.59 -0.24 -0.93
CA ILE A 73 0.95 1.00 -0.26
C ILE A 73 1.04 0.77 1.24
N CYS A 74 2.02 1.43 1.87
CA CYS A 74 2.09 1.55 3.33
C CYS A 74 2.25 3.02 3.72
N ARG A 75 2.65 3.33 4.95
CA ARG A 75 2.84 4.73 5.39
C ARG A 75 3.95 5.47 4.64
N SER A 76 5.10 4.80 4.41
CA SER A 76 6.34 5.42 3.89
C SER A 76 7.07 4.58 2.83
N GLY A 77 6.41 3.59 2.24
CA GLY A 77 7.01 2.66 1.27
C GLY A 77 7.86 1.52 1.86
N ARG A 78 8.14 1.48 3.17
CA ARG A 78 8.99 0.42 3.78
C ARG A 78 8.28 -0.93 3.94
N ARG A 79 7.18 -0.98 4.71
CA ARG A 79 6.40 -2.22 4.94
C ARG A 79 5.84 -2.82 3.64
N SER A 80 5.47 -2.00 2.66
CA SER A 80 4.96 -2.45 1.37
C SER A 80 6.03 -3.14 0.53
N VAL A 81 7.32 -2.81 0.69
CA VAL A 81 8.42 -3.55 0.05
C VAL A 81 8.56 -4.95 0.65
N GLU A 82 8.45 -5.08 1.98
CA GLU A 82 8.50 -6.38 2.65
C GLU A 82 7.31 -7.26 2.27
N ALA A 83 6.11 -6.70 2.36
CA ALA A 83 4.86 -7.35 1.93
C ALA A 83 4.94 -7.78 0.45
N GLY A 84 5.46 -6.92 -0.42
CA GLY A 84 5.60 -7.21 -1.85
C GLY A 84 6.58 -8.34 -2.13
N ARG A 85 7.76 -8.32 -1.49
CA ARG A 85 8.73 -9.43 -1.59
C ARG A 85 8.14 -10.75 -1.10
N TYR A 86 7.33 -10.70 -0.05
CA TYR A 86 6.62 -11.86 0.45
C TYR A 86 5.63 -12.39 -0.60
N LEU A 87 4.82 -11.53 -1.23
CA LEU A 87 3.94 -11.95 -2.33
C LEU A 87 4.71 -12.54 -3.53
N GLU A 88 5.83 -11.93 -3.93
CA GLU A 88 6.68 -12.45 -5.02
C GLU A 88 7.22 -13.85 -4.70
N LYS A 89 7.65 -14.08 -3.45
CA LYS A 89 8.09 -15.42 -2.98
C LYS A 89 7.01 -16.49 -3.14
N TYR A 90 5.74 -16.10 -3.11
CA TYR A 90 4.58 -16.97 -3.30
C TYR A 90 3.97 -16.87 -4.71
N ASN A 91 4.77 -16.45 -5.70
CA ASN A 91 4.43 -16.44 -7.12
C ASN A 91 3.22 -15.56 -7.47
N PHE A 92 3.07 -14.40 -6.82
CA PHE A 92 2.20 -13.37 -7.36
C PHE A 92 2.77 -12.88 -8.70
N PRO A 93 1.96 -12.83 -9.78
CA PRO A 93 2.47 -12.66 -11.13
C PRO A 93 3.03 -11.25 -11.38
N GLU A 94 2.41 -10.23 -10.78
CA GLU A 94 2.83 -8.85 -10.95
C GLU A 94 2.58 -8.06 -9.67
N VAL A 95 3.66 -7.56 -9.06
CA VAL A 95 3.65 -6.84 -7.78
C VAL A 95 4.32 -5.48 -7.93
N TYR A 96 3.63 -4.45 -7.46
CA TYR A 96 4.08 -3.07 -7.42
C TYR A 96 4.13 -2.56 -5.98
N ASN A 97 5.14 -1.74 -5.69
CA ASN A 97 5.25 -1.00 -4.44
C ASN A 97 5.13 0.51 -4.71
N VAL A 98 4.26 1.17 -3.93
CA VAL A 98 4.17 2.63 -3.91
C VAL A 98 5.32 3.22 -3.09
N LEU A 99 6.25 3.89 -3.78
CA LEU A 99 7.31 4.68 -3.17
C LEU A 99 6.72 5.80 -2.33
N HIS A 100 7.39 6.15 -1.23
CA HIS A 100 6.97 7.17 -0.25
C HIS A 100 5.65 6.87 0.47
N GLY A 101 4.85 5.90 0.02
CA GLY A 101 3.64 5.47 0.69
C GLY A 101 2.57 6.57 0.78
N PHE A 102 1.68 6.44 1.76
CA PHE A 102 0.54 7.32 1.93
C PHE A 102 0.93 8.69 2.51
N GLU A 103 1.82 8.71 3.51
CA GLU A 103 2.17 9.92 4.26
C GLU A 103 3.58 10.44 3.97
N GLY A 104 4.37 9.71 3.18
CA GLY A 104 5.71 10.15 2.83
C GLY A 104 6.74 9.97 3.93
N ASP A 105 7.92 10.51 3.68
CA ASP A 105 9.04 10.62 4.60
C ASP A 105 8.81 11.71 5.65
N MET A 106 9.63 11.70 6.70
CA MET A 106 9.62 12.77 7.70
C MET A 106 10.47 13.95 7.21
N ASP A 107 10.04 15.17 7.51
CA ASP A 107 10.88 16.36 7.37
C ASP A 107 11.87 16.55 8.54
N GLU A 108 12.63 17.65 8.50
CA GLU A 108 13.59 18.03 9.54
C GLU A 108 12.94 18.15 10.93
N ALA A 109 11.66 18.56 10.98
CA ALA A 109 10.87 18.70 12.19
C ALA A 109 10.15 17.40 12.60
N ARG A 110 10.38 16.30 11.86
CA ARG A 110 9.78 14.98 12.06
C ARG A 110 8.28 14.92 11.76
N HIS A 111 7.76 15.81 10.92
CA HIS A 111 6.40 15.76 10.41
C HIS A 111 6.34 14.97 9.10
N ARG A 112 5.22 14.27 8.87
CA ARG A 112 4.91 13.59 7.61
C ARG A 112 3.91 14.41 6.79
N GLY A 113 3.77 14.07 5.51
CA GLY A 113 2.86 14.75 4.59
C GLY A 113 3.39 16.08 4.06
N THR A 114 4.67 16.39 4.27
CA THR A 114 5.28 17.69 3.91
C THR A 114 6.29 17.61 2.78
N ARG A 115 6.70 16.40 2.35
CA ARG A 115 7.78 16.21 1.37
C ARG A 115 7.40 15.40 0.14
N ASN A 116 6.66 14.30 0.34
CA ASN A 116 6.31 13.32 -0.68
C ASN A 116 5.18 12.43 -0.14
N GLY A 117 4.74 11.48 -0.96
CA GLY A 117 3.70 10.51 -0.60
C GLY A 117 2.33 10.89 -1.14
N TRP A 118 1.40 9.94 -1.10
CA TRP A 118 0.09 10.05 -1.73
C TRP A 118 -0.68 11.32 -1.34
N LYS A 119 -0.73 11.64 -0.03
CA LYS A 119 -1.39 12.85 0.45
C LYS A 119 -0.69 14.13 -0.01
N PHE A 120 0.64 14.15 0.00
CA PHE A 120 1.42 15.32 -0.42
C PHE A 120 1.24 15.60 -1.91
N ASP A 121 1.20 14.55 -2.73
CA ASP A 121 0.99 14.66 -4.18
C ASP A 121 -0.47 15.02 -4.55
N GLY A 122 -1.34 15.24 -3.57
CA GLY A 122 -2.73 15.68 -3.79
C GLY A 122 -3.64 14.62 -4.42
N LEU A 123 -3.27 13.34 -4.32
CA LEU A 123 -4.02 12.24 -4.94
C LEU A 123 -5.28 11.88 -4.14
N PRO A 124 -6.34 11.35 -4.77
CA PRO A 124 -7.61 11.06 -4.09
C PRO A 124 -7.47 10.12 -2.89
N TRP A 125 -8.04 10.52 -1.75
CA TRP A 125 -8.04 9.76 -0.50
C TRP A 125 -9.28 10.09 0.32
N GLU A 126 -9.64 9.21 1.24
CA GLU A 126 -10.77 9.39 2.16
C GLU A 126 -10.41 9.04 3.60
N GLN A 127 -11.21 9.58 4.52
CA GLN A 127 -11.14 9.35 5.97
C GLN A 127 -12.57 9.37 6.49
N THR A 128 -13.05 8.21 6.93
CA THR A 128 -14.45 7.96 7.31
C THR A 128 -14.53 7.26 8.64
#